data_AF-A0A435IAS3-F1
#
_entry.id   AF-A0A435IAS3-F1
#
_cell.length_a   1.000
_cell.length_b   1.000
_cell.length_c   1.000
_cell.angle_alpha   90.00
_cell.angle_beta   90.00
_cell.angle_gamma   90.00
#
_symmetry.space_group_name_H-M   'P 1'
#
loop_
_entity.id
_entity.type
_entity.pdbx_description
1 polymer ?
#
loop_
_entity_poly.entity_id
_entity_poly.type
_entity_poly.pdbx_seq_one_letter_code
_entity_poly.pdbx_strand_id
1 'polypeptide(L)'
;MNRRDFLLSGAAAIGVIGAAATMLRMGDPQAAQAAESFEVVKTDAEWKAILSPAAFDVLRKEGTEYPGTSPLLNEHRKGIFAGAGIEFRLRRID
;
A
#
# COMPACT_ATOMS: atom_id res chain seq x y z
N MET A 1 -9.41 -0.89 -56.78
CA MET A 1 -9.04 -0.86 -55.35
C MET A 1 -7.84 0.05 -55.19
N ASN A 2 -7.94 1.17 -54.47
CA ASN A 2 -6.80 2.09 -54.31
C ASN A 2 -5.90 1.63 -53.15
N ARG A 3 -4.59 1.68 -53.35
CA ARG A 3 -3.56 1.34 -52.35
C ARG A 3 -3.74 2.03 -50.98
N ARG A 4 -4.36 3.21 -50.98
CA ARG A 4 -4.65 4.02 -49.79
C ARG A 4 -5.77 3.39 -48.95
N ASP A 5 -6.81 2.91 -49.60
CA ASP A 5 -7.96 2.27 -48.93
C ASP A 5 -7.56 0.92 -48.32
N PHE A 6 -6.66 0.20 -48.99
CA PHE A 6 -6.07 -1.05 -48.48
C PHE A 6 -5.17 -0.82 -47.26
N LEU A 7 -4.32 0.21 -47.26
CA LEU A 7 -3.44 0.52 -46.12
C LEU A 7 -4.22 1.07 -44.91
N LEU A 8 -5.24 1.89 -45.15
CA LEU A 8 -6.08 2.46 -44.09
C LEU A 8 -6.97 1.39 -43.42
N SER A 9 -7.55 0.48 -44.19
CA SER A 9 -8.34 -0.64 -43.64
C SER A 9 -7.49 -1.63 -42.84
N GLY A 10 -6.27 -1.93 -43.31
CA GLY A 10 -5.32 -2.79 -42.59
C GLY A 10 -4.86 -2.20 -41.24
N ALA A 11 -4.56 -0.90 -41.20
CA ALA A 11 -4.15 -0.22 -39.97
C ALA A 11 -5.29 -0.13 -38.93
N ALA A 12 -6.53 0.10 -39.38
CA ALA A 12 -7.70 0.14 -38.51
C ALA A 12 -7.97 -1.22 -37.86
N ALA A 13 -7.84 -2.33 -38.60
CA ALA A 13 -8.06 -3.67 -38.06
C ALA A 13 -7.04 -4.05 -36.98
N ILE A 14 -5.77 -3.69 -37.15
CA ILE A 14 -4.71 -3.96 -36.16
C ILE A 14 -4.92 -3.12 -34.88
N GLY A 15 -5.31 -1.85 -35.03
CA GLY A 15 -5.60 -0.98 -33.88
C GLY A 15 -6.74 -1.49 -33.01
N VAL A 16 -7.82 -1.98 -33.60
CA VAL A 16 -8.98 -2.53 -32.88
C VAL A 16 -8.64 -3.84 -32.17
N ILE A 17 -7.92 -4.75 -32.83
CA ILE A 17 -7.51 -6.03 -32.23
C ILE A 17 -6.50 -5.79 -31.09
N GLY A 18 -5.55 -4.88 -31.28
CA GLY A 18 -4.58 -4.51 -30.25
C GLY A 18 -5.23 -3.93 -29.00
N ALA A 19 -6.18 -3.01 -29.17
CA ALA A 19 -6.93 -2.42 -28.05
C ALA A 19 -7.85 -3.43 -27.34
N ALA A 20 -8.49 -4.33 -28.09
CA ALA A 20 -9.29 -5.40 -27.49
C ALA A 20 -8.42 -6.38 -26.69
N ALA A 21 -7.23 -6.75 -27.20
CA ALA A 21 -6.31 -7.64 -26.52
C ALA A 21 -5.71 -7.03 -25.23
N THR A 22 -5.47 -5.71 -25.20
CA THR A 22 -5.01 -5.04 -23.98
C THR A 22 -6.13 -4.94 -22.95
N MET A 23 -7.37 -4.65 -23.34
CA MET A 23 -8.51 -4.64 -22.43
C MET A 23 -8.82 -6.03 -21.84
N LEU A 24 -8.67 -7.10 -22.63
CA LEU A 24 -8.85 -8.47 -22.13
C LEU A 24 -7.71 -8.95 -21.22
N ARG A 25 -6.53 -8.30 -21.27
CA ARG A 25 -5.38 -8.62 -20.40
C ARG A 25 -5.32 -7.79 -19.12
N MET A 26 -5.96 -6.62 -19.11
CA MET A 26 -6.21 -5.87 -17.88
C MET A 26 -7.35 -6.58 -17.16
N GLY A 27 -6.99 -7.53 -16.30
CA GLY A 27 -7.95 -8.28 -15.49
C GLY A 27 -8.88 -7.35 -14.72
N ASP A 28 -10.03 -7.89 -14.32
CA ASP A 28 -11.01 -7.18 -13.50
C ASP A 28 -10.29 -6.58 -12.29
N PRO A 29 -10.35 -5.24 -12.05
CA PRO A 29 -9.80 -4.67 -10.84
C PRO A 29 -10.58 -5.26 -9.67
N GLN A 30 -10.04 -6.33 -9.11
CA GLN A 30 -10.59 -6.99 -7.94
C GLN A 30 -10.55 -5.94 -6.84
N ALA A 31 -11.72 -5.35 -6.54
CA ALA A 31 -11.86 -4.45 -5.42
C ALA A 31 -11.30 -5.19 -4.21
N ALA A 32 -10.25 -4.64 -3.58
CA ALA A 32 -9.68 -5.28 -2.42
C ALA A 32 -10.80 -5.49 -1.39
N GLN A 33 -11.20 -6.74 -1.17
CA GLN A 33 -12.20 -7.07 -0.17
C GLN A 33 -11.60 -6.73 1.20
N ALA A 34 -11.90 -5.54 1.70
CA ALA A 34 -11.43 -5.02 2.97
C ALA A 34 -12.14 -5.65 4.19
N ALA A 35 -12.50 -6.92 4.10
CA ALA A 35 -13.19 -7.67 5.15
C ALA A 35 -12.23 -8.68 5.79
N GLU A 36 -11.02 -8.23 6.13
CA GLU A 36 -10.18 -8.95 7.09
C GLU A 36 -10.53 -8.45 8.49
N SER A 37 -10.99 -9.35 9.36
CA SER A 37 -11.17 -9.06 10.77
C SER A 37 -9.80 -9.11 11.45
N PHE A 38 -9.26 -7.96 11.83
CA PHE A 38 -8.03 -7.88 12.62
C PHE A 38 -8.29 -8.30 14.07
N GLU A 39 -7.31 -8.94 14.70
CA GLU A 39 -7.36 -9.33 16.12
C GLU A 39 -7.52 -8.11 17.04
N VAL A 40 -6.94 -6.97 16.66
CA VAL A 40 -6.99 -5.73 17.43
C VAL A 40 -7.79 -4.66 16.67
N VAL A 41 -8.98 -4.37 17.19
CA VAL A 41 -9.82 -3.25 16.74
C VAL A 41 -10.01 -2.30 17.92
N LYS A 42 -9.64 -1.03 17.74
CA LYS A 42 -9.81 0.03 18.73
C LYS A 42 -10.26 1.32 18.04
N THR A 43 -11.06 2.09 18.75
CA THR A 43 -11.47 3.44 18.36
C THR A 43 -10.29 4.42 18.42
N ASP A 44 -10.39 5.54 17.71
CA ASP A 44 -9.40 6.62 17.78
C ASP A 44 -9.22 7.14 19.23
N ALA A 45 -10.27 7.11 20.06
CA ALA A 45 -10.19 7.52 21.46
C ALA A 45 -9.37 6.54 22.30
N GLU A 46 -9.60 5.23 22.13
CA GLU A 46 -8.81 4.19 22.79
C GLU A 46 -7.35 4.22 22.34
N TRP A 47 -7.09 4.47 21.06
CA TRP A 47 -5.72 4.66 20.56
C TRP A 47 -5.04 5.86 21.19
N LYS A 48 -5.71 7.02 21.24
CA LYS A 48 -5.18 8.22 21.89
C LYS A 48 -4.93 8.05 23.40
N ALA A 49 -5.61 7.10 24.04
CA ALA A 49 -5.39 6.79 25.45
C ALA A 49 -4.09 6.01 25.70
N ILE A 50 -3.60 5.23 24.73
CA ILE A 50 -2.40 4.38 24.89
C ILE A 50 -1.18 4.89 24.11
N LEU A 51 -1.39 5.68 23.06
CA LEU A 51 -0.33 6.26 22.23
C LEU A 51 -0.01 7.68 22.67
N SER A 52 1.26 8.05 22.59
CA SER A 52 1.63 9.46 22.62
C SER A 52 1.03 10.20 21.40
N PRO A 53 0.80 11.52 21.47
CA PRO A 53 0.27 12.27 20.34
C PRO A 53 1.08 12.09 19.05
N ALA A 54 2.41 12.08 19.13
CA ALA A 54 3.30 11.87 17.99
C ALA A 54 3.18 10.44 17.41
N ALA A 55 3.10 9.42 18.28
CA ALA A 55 2.93 8.04 17.82
C ALA A 55 1.55 7.81 17.17
N PHE A 56 0.50 8.45 17.69
CA PHE A 56 -0.83 8.40 17.06
C PHE A 56 -0.81 9.03 15.66
N ASP A 57 -0.15 10.18 15.51
CA ASP A 57 -0.05 10.85 14.21
C ASP A 57 0.68 9.97 13.19
N VAL A 58 1.83 9.41 13.55
CA VAL A 58 2.59 8.51 12.66
C VAL A 58 1.83 7.22 12.34
N LEU A 59 1.32 6.51 13.35
CA LEU A 59 0.75 5.17 13.17
C LEU A 59 -0.71 5.16 12.66
N ARG A 60 -1.48 6.22 12.93
CA ARG A 60 -2.92 6.28 12.63
C ARG A 60 -3.32 7.37 11.65
N LYS A 61 -2.48 8.39 11.47
CA LYS A 61 -2.71 9.50 10.53
C LYS A 61 -1.67 9.54 9.41
N GLU A 62 -0.89 8.47 9.25
CA GLU A 62 0.15 8.33 8.20
C GLU A 62 1.19 9.46 8.25
N GLY A 63 1.38 10.05 9.43
CA GLY A 63 2.42 11.03 9.67
C GLY A 63 3.82 10.42 9.57
N THR A 64 4.82 11.28 9.45
CA THR A 64 6.23 10.88 9.48
C THR A 64 6.92 11.69 10.57
N GLU A 65 7.69 11.03 11.45
CA GLU A 65 8.47 11.73 12.46
C GLU A 65 9.54 12.61 11.83
N TYR A 66 9.96 13.67 12.53
CA TYR A 66 11.02 14.52 12.02
C TYR A 66 12.35 13.74 11.97
N PRO A 67 13.19 13.89 10.93
CA PRO A 67 14.44 13.16 10.81
C PRO A 67 15.33 13.32 12.04
N GLY A 68 15.90 12.22 12.52
CA GLY A 68 16.81 12.24 13.66
C GLY A 68 16.13 12.22 15.04
N THR A 69 14.79 12.22 15.12
CA THR A 69 14.07 12.36 16.41
C THR A 69 13.66 11.05 17.05
N SER A 70 13.75 9.93 16.32
CA SER A 70 13.32 8.63 16.84
C SER A 70 14.15 8.23 18.07
N PRO A 71 13.51 7.86 19.19
CA PRO A 71 14.24 7.31 20.33
C PRO A 71 14.92 5.96 20.00
N LEU A 72 14.46 5.29 18.94
CA LEU A 72 15.00 4.02 18.48
C LEU A 72 16.14 4.19 17.45
N LEU A 73 16.43 5.41 17.00
CA LEU A 73 17.38 5.67 15.91
C LEU A 73 18.80 5.13 16.20
N ASN A 74 19.24 5.23 17.46
CA ASN A 74 20.56 4.81 17.92
C ASN A 74 20.48 3.69 18.98
N GLU A 75 19.41 2.90 18.94
CA GLU A 75 19.24 1.79 19.89
C GLU A 75 20.02 0.56 19.41
N HIS A 76 21.04 0.17 20.19
CA HIS A 76 21.94 -0.95 19.88
C HIS A 76 21.86 -2.11 20.88
N ARG A 77 21.13 -1.97 21.99
CA ARG A 77 21.00 -3.04 22.98
C ARG A 77 20.35 -4.26 22.35
N LYS A 78 20.70 -5.44 22.85
CA LYS A 78 20.03 -6.69 22.45
C LYS A 78 18.60 -6.66 22.98
N GLY A 79 17.63 -6.88 22.09
CA GLY A 79 16.22 -6.81 22.42
C GLY A 79 15.33 -7.00 21.20
N ILE A 80 14.04 -6.76 21.40
CA ILE A 80 12.99 -6.86 20.38
C ILE A 80 12.33 -5.50 20.27
N PHE A 81 12.06 -5.06 19.06
CA PHE A 81 11.16 -3.94 18.83
C PHE A 81 9.73 -4.45 18.85
N ALA A 82 8.90 -3.89 19.73
CA ALA A 82 7.48 -4.18 19.80
C ALA A 82 6.70 -3.04 19.13
N GLY A 83 5.66 -3.37 18.38
CA GLY A 83 4.74 -2.37 17.84
C GLY A 83 4.03 -1.62 18.98
N ALA A 84 3.91 -0.29 18.87
CA ALA A 84 3.32 0.51 19.94
C ALA A 84 1.80 0.24 20.14
N GLY A 85 1.13 -0.40 19.18
CA GLY A 85 -0.31 -0.66 19.24
C GLY A 85 -0.71 -2.14 19.32
N ILE A 86 0.21 -3.05 19.07
CA ILE A 86 -0.03 -4.50 19.12
C ILE A 86 1.23 -5.17 19.66
N GLU A 87 1.08 -6.22 20.45
CA GLU A 87 2.20 -7.01 20.93
C GLU A 87 2.71 -7.93 19.80
N PHE A 88 3.27 -7.32 18.75
CA PHE A 88 3.92 -8.01 17.65
C PHE A 88 5.44 -7.83 17.76
N ARG A 89 6.15 -8.96 17.80
CA ARG A 89 7.61 -9.04 17.94
C ARG A 89 8.26 -8.83 16.58
N LEU A 90 8.85 -7.66 16.34
CA LEU A 90 9.73 -7.45 15.19
C LEU A 90 11.11 -8.03 15.49
N ARG A 91 11.55 -8.96 14.65
CA ARG A 91 12.89 -9.55 14.75
C ARG A 91 13.90 -8.53 14.23
N ARG A 92 14.94 -8.25 15.03
CA ARG A 92 16.12 -7.52 14.54
C ARG A 92 16.86 -8.44 13.55
N ILE A 93 17.12 -7.95 12.34
CA ILE A 93 18.05 -8.60 11.41
C ILE A 93 19.45 -8.16 11.85
N ASP A 94 20.22 -9.11 12.35
CA ASP A 94 21.61 -8.99 12.79
C ASP A 94 22.61 -8.92 11.62
#